data_AF-A0A6N7AHX7-F1
#
_entry.id   AF-A0A6N7AHX7-F1
#
_cell.length_a   1.000
_cell.length_b   1.000
_cell.length_c   1.000
_cell.angle_alpha   90.00
_cell.angle_beta   90.00
_cell.angle_gamma   90.00
#
_symmetry.space_group_name_H-M   'P 1'
#
loop_
_entity.id
_entity.type
_entity.pdbx_description
1 polymer ?
#
loop_
_entity_poly.entity_id
_entity_poly.type
_entity_poly.pdbx_seq_one_letter_code
_entity_poly.pdbx_strand_id
1 'polypeptide(L)'
;MREVDDRIDRQVDIVVRAYDQFSQSLSDESRLADEMFDKRGVLILWGSILAAAVATVAALGAAWAIASGITGPVKAMTDAMTHLAGGDKSVTIPATENKDEIGAMARAVQVFKNNAIELDRMTSADAEEQKKRAEMEKKKAMNDLANALEASVKGVVERVSRGAEAIVETAGQMGKKLDTSTSRTLDVAEASIRTAQNVDTVAAAAEELSASINEISRQVAQSAEITSSAADDAGRTNTEMKSLAESA
;
A
#
# COMPACT_ATOMS: atom_id res chain seq x y z
N MET A 1 57.60 82.91 -122.07
CA MET A 1 56.30 82.30 -121.66
C MET A 1 56.35 80.79 -121.44
N ARG A 2 57.33 80.02 -121.95
CA ARG A 2 57.40 78.54 -121.73
C ARG A 2 57.94 78.06 -120.37
N GLU A 3 58.67 78.90 -119.61
CA GLU A 3 59.21 78.49 -118.30
C GLU A 3 58.20 78.56 -117.14
N VAL A 4 57.06 79.25 -117.33
CA VAL A 4 56.07 79.44 -116.25
C VAL A 4 55.08 78.27 -116.19
N ASP A 5 54.63 77.75 -117.33
CA ASP A 5 53.73 76.57 -117.40
C ASP A 5 54.36 75.33 -116.75
N ASP A 6 55.64 75.08 -117.04
CA ASP A 6 56.36 73.88 -116.58
C ASP A 6 56.61 73.86 -115.05
N ARG A 7 56.51 75.02 -114.39
CA ARG A 7 56.53 75.15 -112.93
C ARG A 7 55.15 74.94 -112.31
N ILE A 8 54.10 75.39 -112.99
CA ILE A 8 52.72 75.24 -112.51
C ILE A 8 52.32 73.76 -112.57
N ASP A 9 52.58 73.07 -113.68
CA ASP A 9 52.25 71.63 -113.80
C ASP A 9 52.99 70.78 -112.75
N ARG A 10 54.26 71.12 -112.46
CA ARG A 10 55.01 70.44 -111.40
C ARG A 10 54.44 70.68 -110.00
N GLN A 11 53.97 71.89 -109.70
CA GLN A 11 53.35 72.15 -108.41
C GLN A 11 51.97 71.52 -108.28
N VAL A 12 51.19 71.48 -109.36
CA VAL A 12 49.87 70.83 -109.39
C VAL A 12 50.03 69.32 -109.16
N ASP A 13 50.97 68.65 -109.83
CA ASP A 13 51.18 67.20 -109.67
C ASP A 13 51.66 66.83 -108.25
N ILE A 14 52.46 67.69 -107.61
CA ILE A 14 52.86 67.51 -106.20
C ILE A 14 51.65 67.63 -105.27
N VAL A 15 50.77 68.62 -105.48
CA VAL A 15 49.58 68.83 -104.63
C VAL A 15 48.56 67.72 -104.84
N VAL A 16 48.34 67.25 -106.08
CA VAL A 16 47.43 66.14 -106.38
C VAL A 16 47.92 64.85 -105.72
N ARG A 17 49.21 64.54 -105.82
CA ARG A 17 49.77 63.35 -105.15
C ARG A 17 49.69 63.46 -103.62
N ALA A 18 49.92 64.64 -103.06
CA ALA A 18 49.78 64.85 -101.62
C ALA A 18 48.32 64.71 -101.15
N TYR A 19 47.36 65.19 -101.95
CA TYR A 19 45.94 65.05 -101.67
C TYR A 19 45.47 63.59 -101.74
N ASP A 20 45.88 62.84 -102.77
CA ASP A 20 45.56 61.41 -102.90
C ASP A 20 46.19 60.59 -101.77
N GLN A 21 47.44 60.88 -101.41
CA GLN A 21 48.12 60.20 -100.31
C GLN A 21 47.45 60.48 -98.96
N PHE A 22 46.99 61.72 -98.73
CA PHE A 22 46.27 62.08 -97.52
C PHE A 22 44.87 61.46 -97.47
N SER A 23 44.14 61.47 -98.58
CA SER A 23 42.82 60.84 -98.71
C SER A 23 42.88 59.33 -98.42
N GLN A 24 43.91 58.63 -98.91
CA GLN A 24 44.07 57.20 -98.64
C GLN A 24 44.36 56.91 -97.15
N SER A 25 45.17 57.74 -96.49
CA SER A 25 45.49 57.55 -95.07
C SER A 25 44.25 57.67 -94.16
N LEU A 26 43.32 58.58 -94.48
CA LEU A 26 42.09 58.76 -93.71
C LEU A 26 41.09 57.60 -93.88
N SER A 27 41.04 56.97 -95.07
CA SER A 27 40.15 55.82 -95.30
C SER A 27 40.63 54.54 -94.61
N ASP A 28 41.94 54.33 -94.48
CA ASP A 28 42.49 53.15 -93.83
C ASP A 28 42.35 53.20 -92.30
N GLU A 29 42.41 54.39 -91.70
CA GLU A 29 42.28 54.58 -90.24
C GLU A 29 40.85 54.33 -89.74
N SER A 30 39.84 54.72 -90.52
CA SER A 30 38.41 54.49 -90.20
C SER A 30 38.01 53.01 -90.27
N ARG A 31 38.55 52.25 -91.22
CA ARG A 31 38.22 50.82 -91.39
C ARG A 31 38.77 49.94 -90.27
N LEU A 32 39.91 50.33 -89.69
CA LEU A 32 40.52 49.64 -88.56
C LEU A 32 39.74 49.85 -87.26
N ALA A 33 39.05 50.97 -87.10
CA ALA A 33 38.26 51.26 -85.91
C ALA A 33 36.99 50.38 -85.84
N ASP A 34 36.22 50.23 -86.93
CA ASP A 34 34.97 49.45 -86.93
C ASP A 34 35.19 47.93 -86.75
N GLU A 35 36.26 47.35 -87.32
CA GLU A 35 36.55 45.93 -87.16
C GLU A 35 36.99 45.54 -85.74
N MET A 36 37.54 46.48 -84.97
CA MET A 36 38.01 46.20 -83.61
C MET A 36 36.88 46.10 -82.58
N PHE A 37 35.76 46.80 -82.78
CA PHE A 37 34.66 46.84 -81.81
C PHE A 37 33.68 45.66 -81.94
N ASP A 38 33.40 45.20 -83.15
CA ASP A 38 32.33 44.21 -83.41
C ASP A 38 32.72 42.78 -82.94
N LYS A 39 33.98 42.38 -83.11
CA LYS A 39 34.43 41.02 -82.76
C LYS A 39 34.77 40.84 -81.29
N ARG A 40 35.30 41.87 -80.61
CA ARG A 40 35.71 41.77 -79.19
C ARG A 40 34.53 41.89 -78.23
N GLY A 41 33.54 42.75 -78.52
CA GLY A 41 32.34 42.90 -77.70
C GLY A 41 31.47 41.64 -77.66
N VAL A 42 31.28 41.01 -78.83
CA VAL A 42 30.49 39.78 -78.96
C VAL A 42 31.15 38.60 -78.23
N LEU A 43 32.47 38.44 -78.29
CA LEU A 43 33.20 37.40 -77.57
C LEU A 43 33.09 37.54 -76.04
N ILE A 44 33.15 38.77 -75.52
CA ILE A 44 32.99 39.02 -74.07
C ILE A 44 31.57 38.69 -73.60
N LEU A 45 30.55 39.02 -74.40
CA LEU A 45 29.15 38.77 -74.07
C LEU A 45 28.78 37.28 -74.11
N TRP A 46 29.25 36.53 -75.11
CA TRP A 46 29.08 35.07 -75.13
C TRP A 46 29.89 34.38 -74.02
N GLY A 47 31.09 34.89 -73.71
CA GLY A 47 31.92 34.41 -72.61
C GLY A 47 31.24 34.57 -71.24
N SER A 48 30.58 35.71 -70.99
CA SER A 48 29.87 35.94 -69.73
C SER A 48 28.59 35.10 -69.60
N ILE A 49 27.85 34.90 -70.70
CA ILE A 49 26.68 34.02 -70.74
C ILE A 49 27.10 32.57 -70.48
N LEU A 50 28.17 32.09 -71.12
CA LEU A 50 28.69 30.75 -70.91
C LEU A 50 29.17 30.55 -69.46
N ALA A 51 29.88 31.53 -68.90
CA ALA A 51 30.31 31.49 -67.50
C ALA A 51 29.12 31.46 -66.53
N ALA A 52 28.07 32.26 -66.78
CA ALA A 52 26.84 32.25 -65.99
C ALA A 52 26.09 30.92 -66.10
N ALA A 53 26.03 30.32 -67.30
CA ALA A 53 25.40 29.02 -67.52
C ALA A 53 26.14 27.90 -66.77
N VAL A 54 27.48 27.86 -66.86
CA VAL A 54 28.31 26.89 -66.13
C VAL A 54 28.18 27.07 -64.62
N ALA A 55 28.20 28.30 -64.13
CA ALA A 55 28.01 28.59 -62.70
C ALA A 55 26.62 28.12 -62.22
N THR A 56 25.57 28.32 -63.02
CA THR A 56 24.21 27.88 -62.70
C THR A 56 24.12 26.35 -62.64
N VAL A 57 24.69 25.65 -63.61
CA VAL A 57 24.72 24.18 -63.62
C VAL A 57 25.52 23.63 -62.44
N ALA A 58 26.68 24.23 -62.12
CA ALA A 58 27.47 23.85 -60.96
C ALA A 58 26.71 24.08 -59.64
N ALA A 59 26.00 25.20 -59.51
CA ALA A 59 25.16 25.48 -58.35
C ALA A 59 24.01 24.49 -58.20
N LEU A 60 23.32 24.14 -59.30
CA LEU A 60 22.26 23.13 -59.30
C LEU A 60 22.80 21.73 -58.97
N GLY A 61 23.97 21.37 -59.50
CA GLY A 61 24.64 20.11 -59.18
C GLY A 61 25.05 20.01 -57.70
N ALA A 62 25.60 21.08 -57.14
CA ALA A 62 25.94 21.16 -55.72
C ALA A 62 24.69 21.10 -54.83
N ALA A 63 23.62 21.82 -55.18
CA ALA A 63 22.35 21.79 -54.47
C ALA A 63 21.73 20.38 -54.47
N TRP A 64 21.77 19.69 -55.62
CA TRP A 64 21.29 18.32 -55.72
C TRP A 64 22.12 17.36 -54.87
N ALA A 65 23.45 17.45 -54.93
CA ALA A 65 24.35 16.60 -54.14
C ALA A 65 24.17 16.80 -52.62
N ILE A 66 23.97 18.04 -52.16
CA ILE A 66 23.69 18.34 -50.74
C ILE A 66 22.31 17.80 -50.35
N ALA A 67 21.29 18.00 -51.19
CA ALA A 67 19.94 17.53 -50.91
C ALA A 67 19.87 16.00 -50.80
N SER A 68 20.51 15.28 -51.73
CA SER A 68 20.54 13.81 -51.74
C SER A 68 21.51 13.21 -50.73
N GLY A 69 22.64 13.88 -50.47
CA GLY A 69 23.70 13.36 -49.59
C GLY A 69 23.53 13.69 -48.11
N ILE A 70 22.90 14.82 -47.79
CA ILE A 70 22.80 15.33 -46.40
C ILE A 70 21.34 15.53 -46.00
N THR A 71 20.62 16.40 -46.70
CA THR A 71 19.28 16.85 -46.25
C THR A 71 18.27 15.70 -46.17
N GLY A 72 18.23 14.84 -47.18
CA GLY A 72 17.35 13.66 -47.20
C GLY A 72 17.64 12.69 -46.05
N PRO A 73 18.89 12.17 -45.94
CA PRO A 73 19.27 11.25 -44.86
C PRO A 73 19.07 11.83 -43.45
N VAL A 74 19.38 13.11 -43.21
CA VAL A 74 19.17 13.75 -41.91
C VAL A 74 17.69 13.83 -41.54
N LYS A 75 16.82 14.16 -42.51
CA LYS A 75 15.37 14.15 -42.29
C LYS A 75 14.86 12.75 -41.95
N ALA A 76 15.29 11.74 -42.71
CA ALA A 76 14.91 10.35 -42.45
C ALA A 76 15.39 9.85 -41.07
N MET A 77 16.59 10.25 -40.63
CA MET A 77 17.09 9.98 -39.28
C MET A 77 16.26 10.68 -38.20
N THR A 78 15.82 11.92 -38.46
CA THR A 78 14.96 12.69 -37.53
C THR A 78 13.60 12.03 -37.38
N ASP A 79 13.02 11.56 -38.49
CA ASP A 79 11.74 10.85 -38.48
C ASP A 79 11.89 9.51 -37.72
N ALA A 80 12.95 8.73 -38.00
CA ALA A 80 13.22 7.48 -37.30
C ALA A 80 13.42 7.68 -35.78
N MET A 81 14.12 8.75 -35.38
CA MET A 81 14.29 9.09 -33.97
C MET A 81 12.98 9.54 -33.32
N THR A 82 12.13 10.26 -34.06
CA THR A 82 10.79 10.68 -33.58
C THR A 82 9.90 9.46 -33.33
N HIS A 83 9.91 8.48 -34.23
CA HIS A 83 9.21 7.21 -34.03
C HIS A 83 9.75 6.44 -32.82
N LEU A 84 11.07 6.34 -32.69
CA LEU A 84 11.70 5.65 -31.56
C LEU A 84 11.40 6.34 -30.22
N ALA A 85 11.43 7.67 -30.17
CA ALA A 85 11.03 8.45 -29.00
C ALA A 85 9.54 8.31 -28.67
N GLY A 86 8.70 8.10 -29.69
CA GLY A 86 7.29 7.74 -29.54
C GLY A 86 7.04 6.30 -29.08
N GLY A 87 8.09 5.49 -28.89
CA GLY A 87 8.00 4.11 -28.44
C GLY A 87 7.90 3.06 -29.55
N ASP A 88 7.90 3.48 -30.82
CA ASP A 88 7.93 2.55 -31.95
C ASP A 88 9.35 2.02 -32.18
N LYS A 89 9.59 0.82 -31.63
CA LYS A 89 10.86 0.10 -31.76
C LYS A 89 10.90 -0.79 -33.01
N SER A 90 9.89 -0.75 -33.88
CA SER A 90 9.90 -1.50 -35.14
C SER A 90 10.60 -0.73 -36.27
N VAL A 91 10.70 0.60 -36.15
CA VAL A 91 11.27 1.50 -37.17
C VAL A 91 12.70 1.11 -37.59
N THR A 92 12.95 1.02 -38.89
CA THR A 92 14.28 0.73 -39.43
C THR A 92 15.12 2.01 -39.48
N ILE A 93 16.35 1.96 -38.96
CA ILE A 93 17.25 3.11 -39.00
C ILE A 93 17.90 3.20 -40.39
N PRO A 94 17.72 4.30 -41.14
CA PRO A 94 18.27 4.45 -42.48
C PRO A 94 19.79 4.70 -42.44
N ALA A 95 20.47 4.56 -43.58
CA ALA A 95 21.88 4.93 -43.79
C ALA A 95 22.93 4.25 -42.86
N THR A 96 22.59 3.15 -42.20
CA THR A 96 23.51 2.42 -41.29
C THR A 96 24.76 1.88 -41.99
N GLU A 97 24.64 1.57 -43.28
CA GLU A 97 25.73 1.07 -44.13
C GLU A 97 26.64 2.18 -44.68
N ASN A 98 26.26 3.45 -44.53
CA ASN A 98 27.08 4.56 -44.99
C ASN A 98 28.40 4.62 -44.20
N LYS A 99 29.49 4.96 -44.91
CA LYS A 99 30.84 5.08 -44.34
C LYS A 99 31.21 6.51 -43.94
N ASP A 100 30.26 7.42 -44.01
CA ASP A 100 30.38 8.83 -43.63
C ASP A 100 29.88 9.09 -42.20
N GLU A 101 29.86 10.36 -41.81
CA GLU A 101 29.37 10.85 -40.53
C GLU A 101 27.88 10.54 -40.33
N ILE A 102 27.08 10.55 -41.40
CA ILE A 102 25.66 10.19 -41.35
C ILE A 102 25.51 8.73 -40.94
N GLY A 103 26.30 7.84 -41.54
CA GLY A 103 26.32 6.43 -41.15
C GLY A 103 26.81 6.19 -39.73
N ALA A 104 27.75 7.02 -39.23
CA ALA A 104 28.17 6.97 -37.84
C ALA A 104 27.02 7.33 -36.88
N MET A 105 26.25 8.38 -37.19
CA MET A 105 25.05 8.73 -36.43
C MET A 105 23.98 7.65 -36.50
N ALA A 106 23.73 7.07 -37.68
CA ALA A 106 22.78 5.98 -37.86
C ALA A 106 23.11 4.76 -36.98
N ARG A 107 24.39 4.36 -36.91
CA ARG A 107 24.82 3.28 -36.02
C ARG A 107 24.64 3.61 -34.54
N ALA A 108 24.87 4.86 -34.13
CA ALA A 108 24.62 5.28 -32.75
C ALA A 108 23.12 5.19 -32.39
N VAL A 109 22.23 5.65 -33.28
CA VAL A 109 20.78 5.51 -33.09
C VAL A 109 20.33 4.04 -33.08
N GLN A 110 20.95 3.17 -33.88
CA GLN A 110 20.71 1.73 -33.83
C GLN A 110 21.06 1.13 -32.46
N VAL A 111 22.14 1.58 -31.82
CA VAL A 111 22.48 1.18 -30.43
C VAL A 111 21.42 1.65 -29.45
N PHE A 112 20.94 2.89 -29.56
CA PHE A 112 19.84 3.38 -28.73
C PHE A 112 18.56 2.56 -28.90
N LYS A 113 18.20 2.22 -30.13
CA LYS A 113 17.07 1.33 -30.43
C LYS A 113 17.23 -0.03 -29.75
N ASN A 114 18.40 -0.66 -29.88
CA ASN A 114 18.67 -1.96 -29.28
C ASN A 114 18.59 -1.91 -27.75
N ASN A 115 19.15 -0.86 -27.13
CA ASN A 115 19.06 -0.66 -25.68
C ASN A 115 17.62 -0.44 -25.21
N ALA A 116 16.80 0.28 -25.97
CA ALA A 116 15.39 0.48 -25.66
C ALA A 116 14.55 -0.80 -25.76
N ILE A 117 14.91 -1.72 -26.66
CA ILE A 117 14.31 -3.06 -26.76
C ILE A 117 14.72 -3.91 -25.55
N GLU A 118 16.01 -3.92 -25.22
CA GLU A 118 16.51 -4.73 -24.11
C GLU A 118 15.97 -4.27 -22.75
N LEU A 119 15.87 -2.95 -22.53
CA LEU A 119 15.27 -2.39 -21.32
C LEU A 119 13.80 -2.81 -21.15
N ASP A 120 13.05 -2.89 -22.24
CA ASP A 120 11.65 -3.36 -22.24
C ASP A 120 11.53 -4.83 -21.83
N ARG A 121 12.46 -5.64 -22.35
CA ARG A 121 12.54 -7.07 -22.05
C ARG A 121 12.88 -7.29 -20.59
N MET A 122 13.85 -6.55 -20.06
CA MET A 122 14.25 -6.59 -18.65
C MET A 122 13.11 -6.15 -17.73
N THR A 123 12.50 -5.00 -18.00
CA THR A 123 11.38 -4.48 -17.18
C THR A 123 10.17 -5.40 -17.18
N SER A 124 9.87 -6.06 -18.31
CA SER A 124 8.80 -7.06 -18.38
C SER A 124 9.10 -8.31 -17.55
N ALA A 125 10.34 -8.81 -17.58
CA ALA A 125 10.76 -9.95 -16.78
C ALA A 125 10.75 -9.62 -15.27
N ASP A 126 11.27 -8.46 -14.89
CA ASP A 126 11.27 -7.98 -13.51
C ASP A 126 9.85 -7.77 -12.98
N ALA A 127 8.94 -7.25 -13.80
CA ALA A 127 7.54 -7.06 -13.42
C ALA A 127 6.84 -8.39 -13.14
N GLU A 128 7.11 -9.43 -13.93
CA GLU A 128 6.56 -10.77 -13.71
C GLU A 128 7.13 -11.42 -12.44
N GLU A 129 8.43 -11.25 -12.19
CA GLU A 129 9.05 -11.74 -10.96
C GLU A 129 8.50 -11.01 -9.72
N GLN A 130 8.36 -9.69 -9.79
CA GLN A 130 7.75 -8.90 -8.70
C GLN A 130 6.31 -9.32 -8.44
N LYS A 131 5.51 -9.55 -9.48
CA LYS A 131 4.14 -10.08 -9.33
C LYS A 131 4.14 -11.43 -8.63
N LYS A 132 4.99 -12.38 -9.06
CA LYS A 132 5.10 -13.70 -8.43
C LYS A 132 5.53 -13.61 -6.96
N ARG A 133 6.50 -12.75 -6.65
CA ARG A 133 6.93 -12.50 -5.26
C ARG A 133 5.79 -11.94 -4.41
N ALA A 134 5.08 -10.93 -4.91
CA ALA A 134 3.93 -10.33 -4.22
C ALA A 134 2.80 -11.35 -4.00
N GLU A 135 2.52 -12.22 -4.97
CA GLU A 135 1.54 -13.29 -4.83
C GLU A 135 1.97 -14.34 -3.78
N MET A 136 3.25 -14.73 -3.77
CA MET A 136 3.79 -15.64 -2.75
C MET A 136 3.72 -15.04 -1.35
N GLU A 137 4.09 -13.76 -1.20
CA GLU A 137 4.00 -13.04 0.07
C GLU A 137 2.55 -12.92 0.55
N LYS A 138 1.63 -12.56 -0.35
CA LYS A 138 0.19 -12.51 -0.05
C LYS A 138 -0.33 -13.88 0.40
N LYS A 139 0.04 -14.95 -0.30
CA LYS A 139 -0.35 -16.32 0.04
C LYS A 139 0.20 -16.74 1.40
N LYS A 140 1.47 -16.42 1.69
CA LYS A 140 2.10 -16.68 2.98
C LYS A 140 1.38 -15.92 4.09
N ALA A 141 1.13 -14.63 3.92
CA ALA A 141 0.42 -13.81 4.90
C ALA A 141 -1.00 -14.32 5.17
N MET A 142 -1.73 -14.78 4.15
CA MET A 142 -3.04 -15.40 4.34
C MET A 142 -2.98 -16.72 5.10
N ASN A 143 -1.99 -17.57 4.82
CA ASN A 143 -1.80 -18.82 5.57
C ASN A 143 -1.44 -18.53 7.04
N ASP A 144 -0.56 -17.56 7.30
CA ASP A 144 -0.18 -17.17 8.65
C ASP A 144 -1.38 -16.62 9.43
N LEU A 145 -2.23 -15.80 8.77
CA LEU A 145 -3.48 -15.31 9.35
C LEU A 145 -4.47 -16.45 9.65
N ALA A 146 -4.61 -17.41 8.73
CA ALA A 146 -5.49 -18.57 8.91
C ALA A 146 -5.02 -19.44 10.09
N ASN A 147 -3.72 -19.70 10.19
CA ASN A 147 -3.13 -20.46 11.30
C ASN A 147 -3.32 -19.76 12.65
N ALA A 148 -3.13 -18.43 12.68
CA ALA A 148 -3.35 -17.64 13.89
C ALA A 148 -4.83 -17.64 14.32
N LEU A 149 -5.75 -17.54 13.36
CA LEU A 149 -7.18 -17.63 13.61
C LEU A 149 -7.55 -19.02 14.15
N GLU A 150 -7.06 -20.10 13.52
CA GLU A 150 -7.31 -21.47 13.95
C GLU A 150 -6.81 -21.70 15.38
N ALA A 151 -5.58 -21.28 15.69
CA ALA A 151 -5.01 -21.40 17.03
C ALA A 151 -5.82 -20.61 18.08
N SER A 152 -6.26 -19.40 17.73
CA SER A 152 -7.08 -18.56 18.62
C SER A 152 -8.43 -19.21 18.90
N VAL A 153 -9.14 -19.66 17.86
CA VAL A 153 -10.44 -20.34 17.98
C VAL A 153 -10.31 -21.62 18.79
N LYS A 154 -9.30 -22.45 18.51
CA LYS A 154 -9.01 -23.66 19.29
C LYS A 154 -8.79 -23.34 20.77
N GLY A 155 -8.00 -22.32 21.07
CA GLY A 155 -7.76 -21.88 22.44
C GLY A 155 -9.02 -21.37 23.15
N VAL A 156 -9.94 -20.69 22.44
CA VAL A 156 -11.24 -20.28 22.99
C VAL A 156 -12.11 -21.50 23.28
N VAL A 157 -12.25 -22.42 22.31
CA VAL A 157 -13.07 -23.63 22.47
C VAL A 157 -12.56 -24.49 23.62
N GLU A 158 -11.25 -24.70 23.73
CA GLU A 158 -10.66 -25.44 24.86
C GLU A 158 -10.96 -24.79 26.22
N ARG A 159 -10.91 -23.46 26.32
CA ARG A 159 -11.27 -22.75 27.56
C ARG A 159 -12.75 -22.91 27.89
N VAL A 160 -13.62 -22.83 26.89
CA VAL A 160 -15.07 -23.02 27.09
C VAL A 160 -15.37 -24.45 27.52
N SER A 161 -14.78 -25.46 26.88
CA SER A 161 -14.95 -26.87 27.24
C SER A 161 -14.51 -27.13 28.68
N ARG A 162 -13.32 -26.66 29.09
CA ARG A 162 -12.86 -26.76 30.49
C ARG A 162 -13.80 -26.05 31.46
N GLY A 163 -14.32 -24.88 31.09
CA GLY A 163 -15.31 -24.16 31.89
C GLY A 163 -16.61 -24.95 32.07
N ALA A 164 -17.10 -25.57 31.00
CA ALA A 164 -18.29 -26.42 31.05
C ALA A 164 -18.09 -27.67 31.92
N GLU A 165 -16.94 -28.34 31.80
CA GLU A 165 -16.58 -29.48 32.66
C GLU A 165 -16.54 -29.09 34.14
N ALA A 166 -15.94 -27.94 34.47
CA ALA A 166 -15.90 -27.42 35.84
C ALA A 166 -17.31 -27.10 36.39
N ILE A 167 -18.22 -26.60 35.55
CA ILE A 167 -19.63 -26.38 35.93
C ILE A 167 -20.32 -27.70 36.23
N VAL A 168 -20.15 -28.72 35.39
CA VAL A 168 -20.75 -30.05 35.58
C VAL A 168 -20.23 -30.69 36.88
N GLU A 169 -18.93 -30.60 37.13
CA GLU A 169 -18.33 -31.09 38.38
C GLU A 169 -18.91 -30.35 39.60
N THR A 170 -18.95 -29.02 39.56
CA THR A 170 -19.48 -28.19 40.66
C THR A 170 -20.95 -28.49 40.93
N ALA A 171 -21.75 -28.64 39.88
CA ALA A 171 -23.16 -29.03 39.99
C ALA A 171 -23.32 -30.42 40.62
N GLY A 172 -22.48 -31.39 40.23
CA GLY A 172 -22.46 -32.72 40.83
C GLY A 172 -22.08 -32.70 42.31
N GLN A 173 -21.09 -31.89 42.70
CA GLN A 173 -20.73 -31.68 44.10
C GLN A 173 -21.85 -31.01 44.90
N MET A 174 -22.55 -30.03 44.30
CA MET A 174 -23.70 -29.38 44.91
C MET A 174 -24.84 -30.38 45.17
N GLY A 175 -25.15 -31.25 44.19
CA GLY A 175 -26.14 -32.31 44.34
C GLY A 175 -25.84 -33.20 45.55
N LYS A 176 -24.61 -33.71 45.66
CA LYS A 176 -24.18 -34.53 46.81
C LYS A 176 -24.30 -33.81 48.16
N LYS A 177 -24.00 -32.50 48.20
CA LYS A 177 -24.15 -31.68 49.40
C LYS A 177 -25.62 -31.49 49.77
N LEU A 178 -26.50 -31.29 48.79
CA LEU A 178 -27.95 -31.18 49.01
C LEU A 178 -28.54 -32.50 49.52
N ASP A 179 -28.11 -33.65 49.00
CA ASP A 179 -28.53 -34.96 49.51
C ASP A 179 -28.12 -35.14 50.98
N THR A 180 -26.87 -34.79 51.31
CA THR A 180 -26.37 -34.84 52.69
C THR A 180 -27.13 -33.87 53.61
N SER A 181 -27.42 -32.66 53.14
CA SER A 181 -28.21 -31.67 53.89
C SER A 181 -29.63 -32.16 54.15
N THR A 182 -30.24 -32.82 53.16
CA THR A 182 -31.58 -33.41 53.29
C THR A 182 -31.59 -34.50 54.34
N SER A 183 -30.63 -35.44 54.29
CA SER A 183 -30.49 -36.49 55.31
C SER A 183 -30.32 -35.90 56.72
N ARG A 184 -29.43 -34.92 56.89
CA ARG A 184 -29.23 -34.27 58.20
C ARG A 184 -30.49 -33.54 58.70
N THR A 185 -31.27 -32.96 57.79
CA THR A 185 -32.52 -32.29 58.15
C THR A 185 -33.54 -33.30 58.68
N LEU A 186 -33.60 -34.50 58.10
CA LEU A 186 -34.43 -35.59 58.62
C LEU A 186 -33.95 -36.06 60.00
N ASP A 187 -32.64 -36.23 60.20
CA ASP A 187 -32.08 -36.61 61.51
C ASP A 187 -32.43 -35.57 62.60
N VAL A 188 -32.35 -34.28 62.27
CA VAL A 188 -32.72 -33.18 63.18
C VAL A 188 -34.21 -33.17 63.46
N ALA A 189 -35.06 -33.43 62.47
CA ALA A 189 -36.50 -33.54 62.67
C ALA A 189 -36.85 -34.69 63.62
N GLU A 190 -36.23 -35.86 63.43
CA GLU A 190 -36.39 -37.02 64.34
C GLU A 190 -35.91 -36.70 65.76
N ALA A 191 -34.72 -36.08 65.89
CA ALA A 191 -34.20 -35.65 67.19
C ALA A 191 -35.15 -34.67 67.90
N SER A 192 -35.74 -33.73 67.16
CA SER A 192 -36.69 -32.75 67.69
C SER A 192 -37.98 -33.42 68.19
N ILE A 193 -38.49 -34.43 67.47
CA ILE A 193 -39.65 -35.23 67.89
C ILE A 193 -39.34 -35.95 69.21
N ARG A 194 -38.16 -36.59 69.31
CA ARG A 194 -37.74 -37.25 70.56
C ARG A 194 -37.60 -36.26 71.72
N THR A 195 -37.05 -35.08 71.47
CA THR A 195 -36.96 -34.03 72.50
C THR A 195 -38.33 -33.57 72.97
N ALA A 196 -39.30 -33.38 72.07
CA ALA A 196 -40.66 -33.01 72.46
C ALA A 196 -41.30 -34.09 73.36
N GLN A 197 -41.16 -35.37 73.00
CA GLN A 197 -41.64 -36.49 73.83
C GLN A 197 -40.97 -36.53 75.22
N ASN A 198 -39.68 -36.24 75.29
CA ASN A 198 -38.98 -36.16 76.58
C ASN A 198 -39.47 -34.99 77.42
N VAL A 199 -39.75 -33.83 76.80
CA VAL A 199 -40.33 -32.67 77.49
C VAL A 199 -41.73 -33.01 78.03
N ASP A 200 -42.58 -33.69 77.26
CA ASP A 200 -43.89 -34.15 77.72
C ASP A 200 -43.77 -35.11 78.93
N THR A 201 -42.79 -36.01 78.88
CA THR A 201 -42.51 -36.95 79.98
C THR A 201 -42.05 -36.22 81.25
N VAL A 202 -41.18 -35.21 81.10
CA VAL A 202 -40.71 -34.39 82.22
C VAL A 202 -41.86 -33.55 82.81
N ALA A 203 -42.75 -33.01 81.96
CA ALA A 203 -43.93 -32.28 82.41
C ALA A 203 -44.86 -33.18 83.24
N ALA A 204 -45.16 -34.39 82.76
CA ALA A 204 -45.95 -35.37 83.51
C ALA A 204 -45.31 -35.74 84.86
N ALA A 205 -43.99 -35.97 84.88
CA ALA A 205 -43.26 -36.24 86.13
C ALA A 205 -43.31 -35.05 87.10
N ALA A 206 -43.24 -33.82 86.60
CA ALA A 206 -43.38 -32.62 87.42
C ALA A 206 -44.79 -32.47 88.01
N GLU A 207 -45.84 -32.81 87.24
CA GLU A 207 -47.22 -32.87 87.72
C GLU A 207 -47.40 -33.92 88.84
N GLU A 208 -46.88 -35.14 88.65
CA GLU A 208 -46.92 -36.19 89.68
C GLU A 208 -46.15 -35.79 90.95
N LEU A 209 -44.97 -35.17 90.81
CA LEU A 209 -44.21 -34.66 91.95
C LEU A 209 -44.98 -33.56 92.69
N SER A 210 -45.64 -32.65 91.96
CA SER A 210 -46.48 -31.61 92.58
C SER A 210 -47.65 -32.22 93.37
N ALA A 211 -48.32 -33.22 92.81
CA ALA A 211 -49.37 -33.96 93.50
C ALA A 211 -48.85 -34.66 94.77
N SER A 212 -47.69 -35.30 94.69
CA SER A 212 -47.04 -35.97 95.83
C SER A 212 -46.66 -34.98 96.94
N ILE A 213 -46.13 -33.79 96.60
CA ILE A 213 -45.82 -32.73 97.57
C ILE A 213 -47.09 -32.24 98.29
N ASN A 214 -48.20 -32.07 97.56
CA ASN A 214 -49.47 -31.67 98.16
C ASN A 214 -50.01 -32.75 99.12
N GLU A 215 -49.87 -34.03 98.77
CA GLU A 215 -50.26 -35.15 99.63
C GLU A 215 -49.39 -35.25 100.89
N ILE A 216 -48.07 -35.13 100.76
CA ILE A 216 -47.13 -35.11 101.89
C ILE A 216 -47.47 -33.93 102.81
N SER A 217 -47.74 -32.75 102.24
CA SER A 217 -48.12 -31.56 103.02
C SER A 217 -49.40 -31.81 103.83
N ARG A 218 -50.39 -32.49 103.24
CA ARG A 218 -51.62 -32.90 103.94
C ARG A 218 -51.33 -33.90 105.07
N GLN A 219 -50.51 -34.92 104.83
CA GLN A 219 -50.15 -35.92 105.84
C GLN A 219 -49.34 -35.32 106.99
N VAL A 220 -48.44 -34.38 106.71
CA VAL A 220 -47.66 -33.65 107.71
C VAL A 220 -48.57 -32.79 108.58
N ALA A 221 -49.53 -32.07 107.97
CA ALA A 221 -50.51 -31.28 108.73
C ALA A 221 -51.37 -32.15 109.65
N GLN A 222 -51.86 -33.29 109.16
CA GLN A 222 -52.61 -34.26 109.95
C GLN A 222 -51.77 -34.85 111.10
N SER A 223 -50.50 -35.18 110.86
CA SER A 223 -49.60 -35.70 111.90
C SER A 223 -49.34 -34.66 112.98
N ALA A 224 -49.21 -33.38 112.61
CA ALA A 224 -49.06 -32.28 113.55
C ALA A 224 -50.32 -32.10 114.41
N GLU A 225 -51.51 -32.21 113.82
CA GLU A 225 -52.80 -32.17 114.53
C GLU A 225 -52.92 -33.32 115.54
N ILE A 226 -52.63 -34.56 115.14
CA ILE A 226 -52.61 -35.73 116.04
C ILE A 226 -51.61 -35.53 117.17
N THR A 227 -50.40 -35.05 116.87
CA THR A 227 -49.35 -34.80 117.88
C THR A 227 -49.79 -33.72 118.88
N SER A 228 -50.45 -32.67 118.39
CA SER A 228 -51.03 -31.62 119.25
C SER A 228 -52.12 -32.19 120.16
N SER A 229 -53.05 -32.97 119.60
CA SER A 229 -54.11 -33.62 120.38
C SER A 229 -53.53 -34.57 121.45
N ALA A 230 -52.50 -35.35 121.10
CA ALA A 230 -51.84 -36.24 122.05
C ALA A 230 -51.11 -35.49 123.17
N ALA A 231 -50.50 -34.33 122.86
CA ALA A 231 -49.88 -33.46 123.85
C ALA A 231 -50.93 -32.86 124.80
N ASP A 232 -52.09 -32.45 124.27
CA ASP A 232 -53.23 -31.96 125.06
C ASP A 232 -53.78 -33.07 125.97
N ASP A 233 -53.98 -34.29 125.46
CA ASP A 233 -54.43 -35.46 126.22
C ASP A 233 -53.44 -35.85 127.33
N ALA A 234 -52.13 -35.83 127.04
CA ALA A 234 -51.08 -36.06 128.04
C ALA A 234 -51.09 -34.96 129.12
N GLY A 235 -51.31 -33.70 128.73
CA GLY A 235 -51.46 -32.56 129.64
C GLY A 235 -52.67 -32.69 130.57
N ARG A 236 -53.81 -33.14 130.03
CA ARG A 236 -55.02 -33.45 130.80
C ARG A 236 -54.77 -34.58 131.80
N THR A 237 -54.19 -35.69 131.33
CA THR A 237 -53.84 -36.85 132.17
C THR A 237 -52.92 -36.45 133.33
N ASN A 238 -51.93 -35.60 133.07
CA ASN A 238 -51.03 -35.08 134.10
C ASN A 238 -51.77 -34.22 135.15
N THR A 239 -52.77 -33.44 134.73
CA THR A 239 -53.61 -32.65 135.64
C THR A 239 -54.51 -33.55 136.50
N GLU A 240 -55.11 -34.59 135.92
CA GLU A 240 -55.92 -35.58 136.65
C GLU A 240 -55.08 -36.34 137.68
N MET A 241 -53.88 -36.81 137.30
CA MET A 241 -52.94 -37.46 138.23
C MET A 241 -52.52 -36.54 139.38
N LYS A 242 -52.30 -35.25 139.11
CA LYS A 242 -51.99 -34.26 140.15
C LYS A 242 -53.17 -34.06 141.10
N SER A 243 -54.40 -33.95 140.58
CA SER A 243 -55.61 -33.86 141.40
C SER A 243 -55.81 -35.11 142.28
N LEU A 244 -55.48 -36.30 141.77
CA LEU A 244 -55.52 -37.54 142.55
C LEU A 244 -54.48 -37.53 143.67
N ALA A 245 -53.25 -37.11 143.37
CA ALA A 245 -52.16 -37.02 144.34
C ALA A 245 -52.42 -35.96 145.44
N GLU A 246 -53.12 -34.88 145.13
CA GLU A 246 -53.55 -33.87 146.12
C GLU A 246 -54.75 -34.34 146.96
N SER A 247 -55.48 -35.37 146.51
CA SER A 247 -56.66 -35.92 147.20
C SER A 247 -56.36 -37.20 148.02
N ALA A 248 -55.11 -37.67 148.03
CA ALA A 248 -54.62 -38.85 148.75
C ALA A 248 -53.81 -38.44 149.98
#